data_AF-A0A1Z9MS13-F1
#
_entry.id   AF-A0A1Z9MS13-F1
#
_cell.length_a   1.000
_cell.length_b   1.000
_cell.length_c   1.000
_cell.angle_alpha   90.00
_cell.angle_beta   90.00
_cell.angle_gamma   90.00
#
_symmetry.space_group_name_H-M   'P 1'
#
loop_
_entity.id
_entity.type
_entity.pdbx_description
1 polymer ?
#
loop_
_entity_poly.entity_id
_entity_poly.type
_entity_poly.pdbx_seq_one_letter_code
_entity_poly.pdbx_strand_id
1 'polypeptide(L)'
;MNKLSRGERSELLAATDPDLLTAMGDLCLQGIDNPEIITGPQVGTVVLTLREPIEEKRFHLGEVLATKTEVMHRGTQGWALLMGDNPIASLAAAICDAEIEAGGPYAADVEMLLGETTQKIQNQRAAEWQELSETIVNFEAIE
;
A
#
# COMPACT_ATOMS: atom_id res chain seq x y z
N MET A 1 7.26 -2.09 -19.49
CA MET A 1 7.11 -2.33 -18.04
C MET A 1 6.28 -3.58 -17.86
N ASN A 2 6.68 -4.47 -16.95
CA ASN A 2 5.86 -5.63 -16.61
C ASN A 2 4.64 -5.13 -15.83
N LYS A 3 3.44 -5.65 -16.11
CA LYS A 3 2.21 -5.22 -15.42
C LYS A 3 2.30 -5.64 -13.95
N LEU A 4 2.11 -4.70 -13.01
CA LEU A 4 2.06 -4.99 -11.58
C LEU A 4 0.92 -5.97 -11.28
N SER A 5 1.18 -6.97 -10.46
CA SER A 5 0.12 -7.80 -9.90
C SER A 5 -0.76 -6.96 -8.97
N ARG A 6 -2.01 -7.41 -8.74
CA ARG A 6 -2.91 -6.72 -7.82
C ARG A 6 -2.36 -6.65 -6.39
N GLY A 7 -1.61 -7.66 -5.95
CA GLY A 7 -0.93 -7.66 -4.65
C GLY A 7 0.12 -6.55 -4.55
N GLU A 8 1.04 -6.49 -5.51
CA GLU A 8 2.07 -5.45 -5.56
C GLU A 8 1.47 -4.04 -5.68
N ARG A 9 0.39 -3.89 -6.46
CA ARG A 9 -0.35 -2.64 -6.55
C ARG A 9 -0.94 -2.22 -5.20
N SER A 10 -1.61 -3.13 -4.49
CA SER A 10 -2.18 -2.85 -3.17
C SER A 10 -1.10 -2.49 -2.14
N GLU A 11 0.05 -3.16 -2.18
CA GLU A 11 1.20 -2.82 -1.33
C GLU A 11 1.71 -1.40 -1.60
N LEU A 12 1.87 -1.03 -2.87
CA LEU A 12 2.33 0.31 -3.24
C LEU A 12 1.29 1.40 -2.93
N LEU A 13 0.01 1.13 -3.15
CA LEU A 13 -1.07 2.05 -2.74
C LEU A 13 -1.05 2.28 -1.22
N ALA A 14 -0.86 1.23 -0.42
CA ALA A 14 -0.78 1.33 1.03
C ALA A 14 0.48 2.05 1.52
N ALA A 15 1.57 2.01 0.73
CA ALA A 15 2.84 2.68 1.05
C ALA A 15 2.96 4.10 0.45
N THR A 16 1.99 4.52 -0.37
CA THR A 16 1.96 5.85 -0.96
C THR A 16 1.59 6.90 0.09
N ASP A 17 2.15 8.10 -0.08
CA ASP A 17 1.84 9.24 0.79
C ASP A 17 0.31 9.52 0.80
N PRO A 18 -0.34 9.59 1.98
CA PRO A 18 -1.79 9.75 2.07
C PRO A 18 -2.36 10.98 1.38
N ASP A 19 -1.62 12.10 1.36
CA ASP A 19 -2.09 13.34 0.75
C ASP A 19 -2.04 13.24 -0.77
N LEU A 20 -0.95 12.68 -1.32
CA LEU A 20 -0.83 12.40 -2.75
C LEU A 20 -1.89 11.39 -3.21
N LEU A 21 -2.14 10.36 -2.41
CA LEU A 21 -3.12 9.33 -2.71
C LEU A 21 -4.55 9.91 -2.71
N THR A 22 -4.86 10.78 -1.74
CA THR A 22 -6.13 11.51 -1.67
C THR A 22 -6.35 12.35 -2.92
N ALA A 23 -5.34 13.16 -3.31
CA ALA A 23 -5.42 13.98 -4.51
C ALA A 23 -5.62 13.12 -5.77
N MET A 24 -4.94 11.97 -5.87
CA MET A 24 -5.13 11.04 -6.98
C MET A 24 -6.53 10.41 -7.01
N GLY A 25 -7.08 10.07 -5.84
CA GLY A 25 -8.47 9.62 -5.72
C GLY A 25 -9.46 10.67 -6.25
N ASP A 26 -9.27 11.93 -5.87
CA ASP A 26 -10.09 13.06 -6.35
C ASP A 26 -10.00 13.23 -7.88
N LEU A 27 -8.81 13.03 -8.47
CA LEU A 27 -8.66 13.02 -9.93
C LEU A 27 -9.45 11.88 -10.57
N CYS A 28 -9.38 10.67 -10.02
CA CYS A 28 -10.09 9.50 -10.55
C CYS A 28 -11.62 9.67 -10.57
N LEU A 29 -12.15 10.52 -9.67
CA LEU A 29 -13.57 10.85 -9.59
C LEU A 29 -14.03 11.87 -10.63
N GLN A 30 -13.12 12.55 -11.34
CA GLN A 30 -13.53 13.58 -12.29
C GLN A 30 -14.32 13.01 -13.47
N GLY A 31 -15.44 13.66 -13.79
CA GLY A 31 -16.24 13.36 -14.98
C GLY A 31 -17.13 12.12 -14.88
N ILE A 32 -17.37 11.61 -13.67
CA ILE A 32 -18.30 10.50 -13.40
C ILE A 32 -19.18 10.77 -12.19
N ASP A 33 -20.23 9.98 -12.04
CA ASP A 33 -20.99 9.90 -10.79
C ASP A 33 -20.13 9.23 -9.69
N ASN A 34 -20.39 9.58 -8.43
CA ASN A 34 -19.66 9.05 -7.28
C ASN A 34 -19.63 7.51 -7.29
N PRO A 35 -18.52 6.88 -6.86
CA PRO A 35 -18.42 5.43 -6.77
C PRO A 35 -19.44 4.90 -5.77
N GLU A 36 -19.95 3.70 -6.04
CA GLU A 36 -20.78 3.00 -5.07
C GLU A 36 -19.89 2.47 -3.95
N ILE A 37 -20.24 2.82 -2.71
CA ILE A 37 -19.53 2.38 -1.52
C ILE A 37 -20.07 0.99 -1.11
N ILE A 38 -19.29 -0.07 -1.37
CA ILE A 38 -19.62 -1.43 -0.94
C ILE A 38 -19.39 -1.55 0.57
N THR A 39 -18.20 -1.12 1.02
CA THR A 39 -17.85 -1.00 2.44
C THR A 39 -17.10 0.30 2.60
N GLY A 40 -17.71 1.27 3.32
CA GLY A 40 -17.05 2.53 3.63
C GLY A 40 -15.80 2.32 4.50
N PRO A 41 -14.99 3.38 4.72
CA PRO A 41 -13.80 3.25 5.53
C PRO A 41 -14.10 2.71 6.93
N GLN A 42 -13.59 1.52 7.22
CA GLN A 42 -13.72 0.84 8.50
C GLN A 42 -12.37 0.79 9.20
N VAL A 43 -12.25 1.55 10.27
CA VAL A 43 -11.09 1.52 11.16
C VAL A 43 -11.27 0.36 12.13
N GLY A 44 -10.26 -0.50 12.20
CA GLY A 44 -10.24 -1.66 13.08
C GLY A 44 -8.81 -2.12 13.34
N THR A 45 -8.64 -3.32 13.85
CA THR A 45 -7.32 -3.87 14.13
C THR A 45 -7.07 -5.17 13.37
N VAL A 46 -5.81 -5.41 13.01
CA VAL A 46 -5.32 -6.65 12.39
C VAL A 46 -4.36 -7.32 13.37
N VAL A 47 -4.63 -8.58 13.72
CA VAL A 47 -3.78 -9.34 14.64
C VAL A 47 -2.44 -9.68 13.97
N LEU A 48 -1.34 -9.27 14.60
CA LEU A 48 0.01 -9.58 14.16
C LEU A 48 0.42 -10.95 14.68
N THR A 49 0.60 -11.90 13.76
CA THR A 49 0.99 -13.27 14.08
C THR A 49 2.44 -13.51 13.67
N LEU A 50 3.28 -13.88 14.64
CA LEU A 50 4.66 -14.26 14.40
C LEU A 50 4.81 -15.78 14.39
N ARG A 51 5.85 -16.25 13.70
CA ARG A 51 6.34 -17.62 13.79
C ARG A 51 7.67 -17.58 14.53
N GLU A 52 7.74 -18.23 15.70
CA GLU A 52 9.02 -18.30 16.41
C GLU A 52 10.01 -19.22 15.67
N PRO A 53 11.32 -18.93 15.70
CA PRO A 53 12.28 -19.53 14.77
C PRO A 53 12.78 -20.92 15.17
N ILE A 54 12.46 -21.43 16.37
CA ILE A 54 13.02 -22.68 16.92
C ILE A 54 12.04 -23.84 16.73
N GLU A 55 10.81 -23.72 17.24
CA GLU A 55 9.77 -24.77 17.15
C GLU A 55 8.75 -24.51 16.01
N GLU A 56 8.94 -23.43 15.24
CA GLU A 56 8.06 -22.94 14.18
C GLU A 56 6.59 -22.69 14.58
N LYS A 57 6.33 -22.45 15.86
CA LYS A 57 4.99 -22.19 16.38
C LYS A 57 4.53 -20.77 16.09
N ARG A 58 3.23 -20.62 15.82
CA ARG A 58 2.57 -19.33 15.64
C ARG A 58 2.01 -18.80 16.96
N PHE A 59 2.21 -17.52 17.21
CA PHE A 59 1.58 -16.81 18.33
C PHE A 59 1.20 -15.37 17.94
N HIS A 60 0.22 -14.82 18.64
CA HIS A 60 -0.22 -13.43 18.44
C HIS A 60 0.68 -12.50 19.27
N LEU A 61 1.42 -11.62 18.59
CA LEU A 61 2.29 -10.64 19.25
C LEU A 61 1.51 -9.42 19.74
N GLY A 62 0.45 -9.06 19.01
CA GLY A 62 -0.35 -7.88 19.26
C GLY A 62 -1.28 -7.58 18.09
N GLU A 63 -1.73 -6.33 18.01
CA GLU A 63 -2.64 -5.88 16.96
C GLU A 63 -2.14 -4.55 16.35
N VAL A 64 -2.45 -4.34 15.08
CA VAL A 64 -2.12 -3.12 14.33
C VAL A 64 -3.40 -2.44 13.89
N LEU A 65 -3.52 -1.14 14.14
CA LEU A 65 -4.64 -0.34 13.65
C LEU A 65 -4.60 -0.28 12.11
N ALA A 66 -5.72 -0.52 11.46
CA ALA A 66 -5.83 -0.47 10.00
C ALA A 66 -7.21 0.03 9.55
N THR A 67 -7.25 0.61 8.36
CA THR A 67 -8.48 1.11 7.73
C THR A 67 -8.73 0.38 6.42
N LYS A 68 -9.86 -0.34 6.35
CA LYS A 68 -10.31 -1.09 5.17
C LYS A 68 -11.39 -0.32 4.42
N THR A 69 -11.32 -0.29 3.08
CA THR A 69 -12.38 0.27 2.23
C THR A 69 -12.59 -0.59 0.99
N GLU A 70 -13.85 -0.72 0.55
CA GLU A 70 -14.24 -1.39 -0.69
C GLU A 70 -15.23 -0.54 -1.48
N VAL A 71 -14.99 -0.36 -2.77
CA VAL A 71 -15.83 0.45 -3.66
C VAL A 71 -16.11 -0.27 -4.96
N MET A 72 -17.18 0.12 -5.63
CA MET A 72 -17.43 -0.17 -7.04
C MET A 72 -17.24 1.13 -7.82
N HIS A 73 -16.23 1.14 -8.70
CA HIS A 73 -15.86 2.31 -9.50
C HIS A 73 -15.61 1.85 -10.94
N ARG A 74 -16.24 2.54 -11.91
CA ARG A 74 -16.22 2.17 -13.34
C ARG A 74 -16.56 0.69 -13.60
N GLY A 75 -17.53 0.15 -12.86
CA GLY A 75 -17.97 -1.24 -12.98
C GLY A 75 -16.96 -2.27 -12.46
N THR A 76 -15.91 -1.83 -11.76
CA THR A 76 -14.87 -2.68 -11.20
C THR A 76 -14.77 -2.50 -9.69
N GLN A 77 -14.58 -3.61 -8.97
CA GLN A 77 -14.43 -3.58 -7.52
C GLN A 77 -13.01 -3.19 -7.14
N GLY A 78 -12.89 -2.08 -6.42
CA GLY A 78 -11.67 -1.59 -5.80
C GLY A 78 -11.60 -1.94 -4.33
N TRP A 79 -10.38 -2.19 -3.85
CA TRP A 79 -10.16 -2.62 -2.47
C TRP A 79 -8.89 -2.00 -1.91
N ALA A 80 -8.93 -1.59 -0.65
CA ALA A 80 -7.75 -1.12 0.07
C ALA A 80 -7.76 -1.49 1.55
N LEU A 81 -6.55 -1.70 2.09
CA LEU A 81 -6.29 -1.83 3.52
C LEU A 81 -5.00 -1.07 3.84
N LEU A 82 -5.13 0.03 4.59
CA LEU A 82 -4.02 0.88 4.98
C LEU A 82 -3.77 0.73 6.48
N MET A 83 -2.51 0.80 6.90
CA MET A 83 -2.19 0.90 8.34
C MET A 83 -2.61 2.29 8.87
N GLY A 84 -3.02 2.32 10.13
CA GLY A 84 -3.50 3.52 10.82
C GLY A 84 -4.96 3.85 10.58
N ASP A 85 -5.37 5.00 11.12
CA ASP A 85 -6.70 5.62 10.95
C ASP A 85 -6.64 6.64 9.81
N ASN A 86 -6.80 6.14 8.58
CA ASN A 86 -6.63 6.92 7.36
C ASN A 86 -7.83 6.72 6.42
N PRO A 87 -9.05 7.15 6.81
CA PRO A 87 -10.28 6.84 6.08
C PRO A 87 -10.34 7.46 4.69
N ILE A 88 -9.85 8.69 4.53
CA ILE A 88 -9.84 9.40 3.24
C ILE A 88 -8.87 8.71 2.29
N ALA A 89 -7.62 8.48 2.72
CA ALA A 89 -6.63 7.80 1.90
C ALA A 89 -7.01 6.33 1.59
N SER A 90 -7.68 5.64 2.52
CA SER A 90 -8.16 4.27 2.27
C SER A 90 -9.25 4.24 1.19
N LEU A 91 -10.17 5.22 1.20
CA LEU A 91 -11.15 5.37 0.13
C LEU A 91 -10.49 5.71 -1.20
N ALA A 92 -9.58 6.67 -1.21
CA ALA A 92 -8.84 7.07 -2.40
C ALA A 92 -8.04 5.90 -2.99
N ALA A 93 -7.39 5.10 -2.14
CA ALA A 93 -6.68 3.89 -2.53
C ALA A 93 -7.60 2.86 -3.21
N ALA A 94 -8.79 2.63 -2.65
CA ALA A 94 -9.76 1.69 -3.23
C ALA A 94 -10.26 2.18 -4.59
N ILE A 95 -10.50 3.50 -4.75
CA ILE A 95 -10.85 4.12 -6.03
C ILE A 95 -9.72 3.94 -7.05
N CYS A 96 -8.47 4.20 -6.65
CA CYS A 96 -7.29 4.04 -7.50
C CYS A 96 -7.07 2.58 -7.93
N ASP A 97 -7.30 1.60 -7.04
CA ASP A 97 -7.25 0.16 -7.40
C ASP A 97 -8.27 -0.19 -8.47
N ALA A 98 -9.51 0.28 -8.31
CA ALA A 98 -10.56 0.09 -9.32
C ALA A 98 -10.28 0.83 -10.63
N GLU A 99 -9.73 2.05 -10.58
CA GLU A 99 -9.38 2.83 -11.77
C GLU A 99 -8.37 2.08 -12.64
N ILE A 100 -7.31 1.53 -12.04
CA ILE A 100 -6.31 0.73 -12.75
C ILE A 100 -6.95 -0.56 -13.31
N GLU A 101 -7.74 -1.26 -12.50
CA GLU A 101 -8.34 -2.53 -12.91
C GLU A 101 -9.37 -2.36 -14.04
N ALA A 102 -10.13 -1.26 -14.01
CA ALA A 102 -11.07 -0.88 -15.06
C ALA A 102 -10.40 -0.37 -16.35
N GLY A 103 -9.09 -0.07 -16.31
CA GLY A 103 -8.41 0.64 -17.40
C GLY A 103 -8.99 2.04 -17.62
N GLY A 104 -9.31 2.74 -16.53
CA GLY A 104 -9.92 4.06 -16.56
C GLY A 104 -8.99 5.15 -17.11
N PRO A 105 -9.54 6.35 -17.38
CA PRO A 105 -8.80 7.47 -17.97
C PRO A 105 -7.56 7.90 -17.17
N TYR A 106 -7.56 7.73 -15.85
CA TYR A 106 -6.46 8.13 -14.97
C TYR A 106 -5.59 6.95 -14.52
N ALA A 107 -5.81 5.75 -15.06
CA ALA A 107 -5.05 4.55 -14.69
C ALA A 107 -3.53 4.76 -14.85
N ALA A 108 -3.11 5.43 -15.94
CA ALA A 108 -1.71 5.73 -16.19
C ALA A 108 -1.11 6.72 -15.18
N ASP A 109 -1.89 7.70 -14.72
CA ASP A 109 -1.45 8.67 -13.70
C ASP A 109 -1.30 7.97 -12.34
N VAL A 110 -2.21 7.07 -11.99
CA VAL A 110 -2.08 6.23 -10.79
C VAL A 110 -0.83 5.35 -10.89
N GLU A 111 -0.59 4.67 -12.02
CA GLU A 111 0.61 3.84 -12.22
C GLU A 111 1.91 4.67 -12.13
N MET A 112 1.88 5.92 -12.61
CA MET A 112 3.00 6.85 -12.47
C MET A 112 3.29 7.18 -11.00
N LEU A 113 2.26 7.51 -10.23
CA LEU A 113 2.37 7.75 -8.78
C LEU A 113 2.95 6.53 -8.05
N LEU A 114 2.52 5.31 -8.40
CA LEU A 114 3.07 4.08 -7.82
C LEU A 114 4.55 3.87 -8.20
N GLY A 115 4.94 4.27 -9.41
CA GLY A 115 6.35 4.28 -9.83
C GLY A 115 7.20 5.23 -9.00
N GLU A 116 6.70 6.44 -8.74
CA GLU A 116 7.37 7.43 -7.88
C GLU A 116 7.47 6.94 -6.42
N THR A 117 6.41 6.36 -5.88
CA THR A 117 6.40 5.73 -4.56
C THR A 117 7.45 4.61 -4.48
N THR A 118 7.54 3.77 -5.52
CA THR A 118 8.54 2.70 -5.60
C THR A 118 9.96 3.26 -5.52
N GLN A 119 10.26 4.29 -6.31
CA GLN A 119 11.58 4.92 -6.31
C GLN A 119 11.90 5.56 -4.96
N LYS A 120 10.93 6.23 -4.32
CA LYS A 120 11.07 6.83 -3.00
C LYS A 120 11.43 5.78 -1.94
N ILE A 121 10.71 4.65 -1.92
CA ILE A 121 10.97 3.55 -0.98
C ILE A 121 12.36 2.95 -1.20
N GLN A 122 12.76 2.73 -2.45
CA GLN A 122 14.09 2.20 -2.78
C GLN A 122 15.20 3.16 -2.32
N ASN A 123 15.04 4.45 -2.56
CA ASN A 123 16.00 5.47 -2.14
C ASN A 123 16.12 5.54 -0.61
N GLN A 124 15.00 5.47 0.11
CA GLN A 124 14.98 5.46 1.57
C GLN A 124 15.71 4.22 2.13
N ARG A 125 15.41 3.03 1.59
CA ARG A 125 16.08 1.79 2.00
C ARG A 125 17.58 1.82 1.71
N ALA A 126 17.99 2.37 0.56
CA ALA A 126 19.40 2.49 0.21
C ALA A 126 20.14 3.45 1.16
N ALA A 127 19.51 4.58 1.52
CA ALA A 127 20.07 5.53 2.48
C ALA A 127 20.20 4.92 3.89
N GLU A 128 19.15 4.23 4.36
CA GLU A 128 19.17 3.52 5.64
C GLU A 128 20.25 2.43 5.67
N TRP A 129 20.37 1.65 4.59
CA TRP A 129 21.41 0.64 4.47
C TRP A 129 22.82 1.24 4.49
N GLN A 130 23.02 2.38 3.84
CA GLN A 130 24.30 3.08 3.86
C GLN A 130 24.69 3.49 5.28
N GLU A 131 23.75 4.04 6.06
CA GLU A 131 23.95 4.42 7.46
C GLU A 131 24.26 3.20 8.34
N LEU A 132 23.50 2.11 8.19
CA LEU A 132 23.69 0.89 9.00
C LEU A 132 24.97 0.13 8.65
N SER A 133 25.45 0.22 7.42
CA SER A 133 26.62 -0.54 6.96
C SER A 133 27.90 -0.23 7.74
N GLU A 134 28.00 0.95 8.34
CA GLU A 134 29.10 1.34 9.23
C GLU A 134 29.15 0.51 10.52
N THR A 135 28.05 -0.16 10.88
CA THR A 135 27.94 -1.01 12.07
C THR A 135 28.35 -2.48 11.82
N ILE A 136 28.69 -2.84 10.59
CA ILE A 136 29.07 -4.21 10.23
C ILE A 136 30.45 -4.53 10.80
N VAL A 137 30.51 -5.55 11.66
CA VAL A 137 31.76 -6.09 12.20
C VAL A 137 32.36 -7.08 11.21
N ASN A 138 33.54 -6.77 10.69
CA ASN A 138 34.32 -7.67 9.84
C ASN A 138 35.18 -8.59 10.71
N PHE A 139 34.90 -9.89 10.67
CA PHE A 139 35.76 -10.91 11.27
C PHE A 139 36.73 -11.45 10.20
N GLU A 140 38.03 -11.42 10.48
CA GLU A 140 39.01 -12.16 9.70
C GLU A 140 39.16 -13.57 10.30
N ALA A 141 39.06 -14.60 9.45
CA ALA A 141 39.40 -15.96 9.85
C ALA A 141 40.94 -16.09 9.86
N ILE A 142 41.51 -16.29 11.05
CA ILE A 142 42.92 -16.61 11.22
C ILE A 142 43.06 -18.13 11.01
N GLU A 143 43.75 -18.54 9.94
CA GLU A 143 44.25 -19.91 9.74
C GLU A 143 45.56 -20.14 10.50
#